data_AF-A0A2V6DZU5-F1
#
_entry.id   AF-A0A2V6DZU5-F1
#
_cell.length_a   1.000
_cell.length_b   1.000
_cell.length_c   1.000
_cell.angle_alpha   90.00
_cell.angle_beta   90.00
_cell.angle_gamma   90.00
#
_symmetry.space_group_name_H-M   'P 1'
#
loop_
_entity.id
_entity.type
_entity.pdbx_description
1 polymer ?
#
loop_
_entity_poly.entity_id
_entity_poly.type
_entity_poly.pdbx_seq_one_letter_code
_entity_poly.pdbx_strand_id
1 'polypeptide(L)' 'MLSAIIFDLDGVLADSEPWWNQIDAKLLAEYGATYRGEYHQNVVGVNYRLAVEFYKKAFGLSAPTEEIMRRRGEI' A
#
# COMPACT_ATOMS: atom_id res chain seq x y z
N MET A 1 26.86 26.06 7.63
CA MET A 1 26.07 25.56 8.78
C MET A 1 24.69 25.22 8.24
N LEU A 2 24.14 24.05 8.57
CA LEU A 2 22.76 23.70 8.19
C LEU A 2 21.78 24.49 9.06
N SER A 3 20.75 25.06 8.43
CA SER A 3 19.76 25.91 9.12
C SER A 3 18.49 25.16 9.53
N ALA A 4 18.17 24.04 8.87
CA ALA A 4 17.06 23.16 9.20
C ALA A 4 17.27 21.76 8.58
N ILE A 5 16.58 20.76 9.14
CA ILE A 5 16.47 19.39 8.61
C ILE A 5 14.99 18.99 8.66
N ILE A 6 14.51 18.36 7.60
CA ILE A 6 13.15 17.79 7.52
C ILE A 6 13.29 16.28 7.52
N PHE A 7 12.55 15.62 8.40
CA PHE A 7 12.44 14.17 8.45
C PHE A 7 11.07 13.76 7.94
N ASP A 8 11.06 12.74 7.09
CA ASP A 8 9.82 12.03 6.76
C ASP A 8 9.40 11.17 7.95
N LEU A 9 8.12 10.82 8.03
CA LEU A 9 7.60 9.98 9.10
C LEU A 9 7.73 8.50 8.74
N ASP A 10 7.06 8.10 7.66
CA ASP A 10 6.95 6.71 7.21
C ASP A 10 8.29 6.19 6.70
N GLY A 11 8.74 5.05 7.23
CA GLY A 11 10.00 4.41 6.87
C GLY A 11 11.27 5.15 7.33
N VAL A 12 11.14 6.30 7.99
CA VAL A 12 12.28 7.08 8.52
C VAL A 12 12.20 7.23 10.04
N LEU A 13 11.18 7.93 10.55
CA LEU A 13 10.99 8.07 12.00
C LEU A 13 10.18 6.91 12.59
N ALA A 14 9.31 6.30 11.79
CA ALA A 14 8.50 5.16 12.17
C ALA A 14 8.67 4.01 11.17
N ASP A 15 8.86 2.79 11.67
CA ASP A 15 8.82 1.58 10.85
C ASP A 15 7.36 1.17 10.56
N SER A 16 6.70 1.95 9.69
CA SER A 16 5.30 1.75 9.32
C SER A 16 5.10 0.73 8.18
N GLU A 17 6.16 0.40 7.44
CA GLU A 17 6.09 -0.47 6.26
C GLU A 17 5.54 -1.90 6.51
N PRO A 18 5.88 -2.57 7.63
CA PRO A 18 5.28 -3.86 7.95
C PRO A 18 3.75 -3.80 8.09
N TRP A 19 3.20 -2.65 8.47
CA TRP A 19 1.76 -2.46 8.62
C TRP A 19 1.09 -2.26 7.27
N TRP A 20 1.68 -1.44 6.39
CA TRP A 20 1.20 -1.30 5.01
C TRP A 20 1.15 -2.65 4.30
N ASN A 21 2.17 -3.49 4.48
CA ASN A 21 2.21 -4.82 3.89
C ASN A 21 1.09 -5.74 4.42
N GLN A 22 0.76 -5.65 5.72
CA GLN A 22 -0.34 -6.40 6.33
C GLN A 22 -1.72 -5.90 5.87
N ILE A 23 -1.90 -4.58 5.76
CA ILE A 23 -3.11 -3.96 5.23
C ILE A 23 -3.37 -4.46 3.81
N ASP A 24 -2.35 -4.46 2.96
CA ASP A 24 -2.46 -4.93 1.58
C ASP A 24 -2.76 -6.44 1.52
N ALA A 25 -2.16 -7.25 2.40
CA ALA A 25 -2.48 -8.68 2.50
C ALA A 25 -3.94 -8.94 2.89
N LYS A 26 -4.46 -8.20 3.87
CA LYS A 26 -5.85 -8.29 4.31
C LYS A 26 -6.80 -7.82 3.22
N LEU A 27 -6.50 -6.70 2.56
CA LEU A 27 -7.29 -6.19 1.43
C LEU A 27 -7.38 -7.20 0.31
N LEU A 28 -6.24 -7.73 -0.14
CA LEU A 28 -6.18 -8.65 -1.27
C LEU A 28 -6.87 -9.97 -0.98
N ALA A 29 -6.82 -10.45 0.26
CA ALA A 29 -7.56 -11.62 0.70
C ALA A 29 -9.08 -11.44 0.58
N GLU A 30 -9.62 -10.25 0.81
CA GLU A 30 -11.06 -9.97 0.61
C GLU A 30 -11.48 -10.11 -0.87
N TYR A 31 -10.56 -9.91 -1.80
CA TYR A 31 -10.78 -10.14 -3.23
C TYR A 31 -10.32 -11.52 -3.73
N GLY A 32 -10.00 -12.44 -2.81
CA GLY A 32 -9.61 -13.82 -3.13
C GLY A 32 -8.16 -13.98 -3.60
N ALA A 33 -7.33 -12.94 -3.50
CA ALA A 33 -5.91 -13.01 -3.82
C ALA A 33 -5.07 -13.44 -2.60
N THR A 34 -4.06 -14.27 -2.84
CA THR A 34 -3.04 -14.58 -1.82
C THR A 34 -1.84 -13.68 -2.04
N TYR A 35 -1.62 -12.74 -1.14
CA TYR A 35 -0.47 -11.84 -1.14
C TYR A 35 0.44 -12.11 0.06
N ARG A 36 1.74 -12.17 -0.18
CA ARG A 36 2.79 -12.50 0.80
C ARG A 36 3.85 -11.40 0.92
N GLY A 37 3.63 -10.24 0.33
CA GLY A 37 4.61 -9.15 0.31
C GLY A 37 5.48 -9.11 -0.94
N GLU A 38 5.26 -10.00 -1.91
CA GLU A 38 6.08 -10.13 -3.12
C GLU A 38 6.11 -8.86 -4.00
N TYR A 39 5.17 -7.94 -3.80
CA TYR A 39 5.08 -6.66 -4.50
C TYR A 39 5.26 -5.45 -3.60
N HIS A 40 5.62 -5.63 -2.33
CA HIS A 40 5.71 -4.53 -1.37
C HIS A 40 6.65 -3.42 -1.87
N GLN A 41 7.80 -3.80 -2.43
CA GLN A 41 8.77 -2.87 -3.01
C GLN A 41 8.25 -2.12 -4.25
N ASN A 42 7.23 -2.63 -4.94
CA ASN A 42 6.62 -1.96 -6.08
C ASN A 42 5.64 -0.85 -5.68
N VAL A 43 5.16 -0.86 -4.43
CA VAL A 43 4.13 0.06 -3.94
C VAL A 43 4.60 0.93 -2.77
N VAL A 44 5.75 0.64 -2.18
CA VAL A 44 6.36 1.42 -1.09
C VAL A 44 6.61 2.86 -1.55
N GLY A 45 6.18 3.86 -0.76
CA GLY A 45 6.32 5.28 -1.11
C GLY A 45 5.55 5.73 -2.36
N VAL A 46 4.72 4.87 -2.96
CA VAL A 46 3.93 5.19 -4.14
C VAL A 46 2.60 5.84 -3.74
N ASN A 47 2.09 6.71 -4.60
CA ASN A 47 0.75 7.26 -4.43
C ASN A 47 -0.30 6.16 -4.23
N TYR A 48 -1.20 6.39 -3.28
CA TYR A 48 -2.23 5.45 -2.87
C TYR A 48 -3.06 4.85 -4.02
N ARG A 49 -3.46 5.68 -5.01
CA ARG A 49 -4.21 5.23 -6.18
C ARG A 49 -3.38 4.30 -7.06
N LEU A 50 -2.13 4.67 -7.32
CA LEU A 50 -1.22 3.90 -8.16
C LEU A 50 -0.90 2.54 -7.55
N ALA A 51 -0.76 2.46 -6.22
CA ALA A 51 -0.62 1.18 -5.52
C ALA A 51 -1.86 0.28 -5.73
N VAL A 52 -3.07 0.83 -5.60
CA VAL A 52 -4.31 0.09 -5.85
C VAL A 52 -4.45 -0.34 -7.31
N GLU A 53 -4.11 0.53 -8.27
CA GLU A 53 -4.13 0.19 -9.70
C GLU A 53 -3.11 -0.90 -10.04
N PHE A 54 -1.93 -0.86 -9.42
CA PHE A 54 -0.93 -1.90 -9.52
C PHE A 54 -1.50 -3.25 -9.06
N TYR A 55 -2.08 -3.30 -7.86
CA TYR A 55 -2.66 -4.52 -7.32
C TYR A 55 -3.84 -5.03 -8.14
N LYS A 56 -4.71 -4.14 -8.58
CA LYS A 56 -5.82 -4.46 -9.48
C LYS A 56 -5.33 -5.17 -10.73
N LYS A 57 -4.24 -4.67 -11.33
CA LYS A 57 -3.62 -5.29 -12.51
C LYS A 57 -2.91 -6.60 -12.18
N ALA A 58 -2.14 -6.66 -11.09
CA ALA A 58 -1.35 -7.82 -10.71
C ALA A 58 -2.22 -9.04 -10.34
N PHE A 59 -3.36 -8.79 -9.68
CA PHE A 59 -4.26 -9.84 -9.19
C PHE A 59 -5.57 -9.97 -10.00
N GLY A 60 -5.74 -9.19 -11.08
CA GLY A 60 -6.92 -9.27 -11.94
C GLY A 60 -8.22 -8.87 -11.25
N LEU A 61 -8.18 -7.89 -10.35
CA LEU A 61 -9.35 -7.49 -9.55
C LEU A 61 -10.39 -6.79 -10.44
N SER A 62 -11.65 -7.21 -10.34
CA SER A 62 -12.76 -6.66 -11.15
C SER A 62 -13.40 -5.41 -10.54
N ALA A 63 -13.23 -5.19 -9.23
CA ALA A 63 -13.83 -4.06 -8.53
C ALA A 63 -13.30 -2.70 -9.05
N PRO A 64 -14.12 -1.62 -9.01
CA PRO A 64 -13.67 -0.27 -9.34
C PRO A 64 -12.52 0.19 -8.44
N THR A 65 -11.57 0.97 -9.00
CA THR A 65 -10.41 1.47 -8.25
C THR A 65 -10.82 2.26 -7.00
N GLU A 66 -11.85 3.10 -7.10
CA GLU A 66 -12.38 3.87 -5.96
C GLU A 66 -12.90 2.98 -4.83
N GLU A 67 -13.52 1.85 -5.16
CA GLU A 67 -14.06 0.92 -4.17
C GLU A 67 -12.91 0.26 -3.40
N ILE A 68 -11.88 -0.20 -4.12
CA ILE A 68 -10.70 -0.83 -3.52
C ILE A 68 -9.94 0.20 -2.66
N MET A 69 -9.80 1.46 -3.13
CA MET A 69 -9.18 2.54 -2.36
C MET A 69 -9.95 2.84 -1.07
N ARG A 70 -11.28 2.97 -1.14
CA ARG A 70 -12.12 3.18 0.04
C ARG A 70 -11.94 2.02 1.02
N ARG A 71 -11.98 0.77 0.52
CA ARG A 71 -11.88 -0.41 1.35
C ARG A 71 -10.53 -0.52 2.05
N ARG A 72 -9.44 -0.22 1.35
CA ARG A 72 -8.08 -0.17 1.92
C ARG A 72 -7.96 0.84 3.06
N GLY A 73 -8.70 1.94 3.02
CA GLY A 73 -8.73 2.94 4.09
C GLY A 73 -9.59 2.57 5.30
N GLU A 74 -10.41 1.52 5.20
CA GLU A 74 -11.27 1.01 6.27
C GLU A 74 -10.67 -0.19 7.01
N ILE A 75 -9.53 -0.70 6.54
CA ILE A 75 -8.83 -1.86 7.10
C ILE A 75 -8.03 -1.47 8.34
#